data_AF-A0A341C9C3-F1
#
_entry.id   AF-A0A341C9C3-F1
#
_cell.length_a   1.000
_cell.length_b   1.000
_cell.length_c   1.000
_cell.angle_alpha   90.00
_cell.angle_beta   90.00
_cell.angle_gamma   90.00
#
_symmetry.space_group_name_H-M   'P 1'
#
loop_
_entity.id
_entity.type
_entity.pdbx_description
1 polymer ?
#
loop_
_entity_poly.entity_id
_entity_poly.type
_entity_poly.pdbx_seq_one_letter_code
_entity_poly.pdbx_strand_id
1 'polypeptide(L)'
;MEESFLESFGRLSLRQQQQPPRPPAPPPPRGTPPRRHSFRKHLYLLRGLPGSGKTTLARQLQHDFPRALIFSTDDFFFREDGAYEFNPDFLEEAHEWNQKRGISDRTKESFQAGNGHGSFQARNEETFMESQERKYTE
;
A
#
# COMPACT_ATOMS: atom_id res chain seq x y z
N MET A 1 -64.90 -38.44 -3.99
CA MET A 1 -64.26 -37.11 -3.86
C MET A 1 -62.85 -37.18 -4.45
N GLU A 2 -62.71 -37.68 -5.68
CA GLU A 2 -61.40 -37.84 -6.35
C GLU A 2 -61.46 -37.56 -7.87
N GLU A 3 -62.58 -37.03 -8.37
CA GLU A 3 -62.73 -36.68 -9.80
C GLU A 3 -62.38 -35.21 -10.07
N SER A 4 -62.26 -34.37 -9.02
CA SER A 4 -61.96 -32.93 -9.12
C SER A 4 -60.46 -32.61 -9.18
N PHE A 5 -59.58 -33.59 -8.94
CA PHE A 5 -58.13 -33.34 -8.83
C PHE A 5 -57.38 -33.55 -10.16
N LEU A 6 -57.90 -34.39 -11.06
CA LEU A 6 -57.29 -34.65 -12.37
C LEU A 6 -57.59 -33.59 -13.43
N GLU A 7 -58.65 -32.79 -13.26
CA GLU A 7 -59.00 -31.74 -14.22
C GLU A 7 -58.06 -30.51 -14.14
N SER A 8 -57.33 -30.36 -13.04
CA SER A 8 -56.40 -29.23 -12.82
C SER A 8 -55.10 -29.32 -13.63
N PHE A 9 -54.74 -30.50 -14.16
CA PHE A 9 -53.47 -30.68 -14.90
C PHE A 9 -53.66 -30.80 -16.42
N GLY A 10 -54.90 -30.79 -16.93
CA GLY A 10 -55.23 -31.03 -18.34
C GLY A 10 -54.95 -29.90 -19.33
N ARG A 11 -54.29 -28.80 -18.92
CA ARG A 11 -54.04 -27.63 -19.79
C ARG A 11 -52.63 -27.07 -19.81
N LEU A 12 -51.62 -27.86 -19.43
CA LEU A 12 -50.24 -27.57 -19.83
C LEU A 12 -50.01 -28.03 -21.27
N SER A 13 -50.71 -27.39 -22.21
CA SER A 13 -50.28 -27.38 -23.60
C SER A 13 -48.99 -26.57 -23.64
N LEU A 14 -47.85 -27.26 -23.72
CA LEU A 14 -46.62 -26.72 -24.28
C LEU A 14 -46.93 -26.33 -25.73
N ARG A 15 -47.56 -25.17 -25.92
CA ARG A 15 -47.48 -24.44 -27.18
C ARG A 15 -46.00 -24.15 -27.35
N GLN A 16 -45.34 -24.98 -28.14
CA GLN A 16 -44.06 -24.64 -28.75
C GLN A 16 -44.35 -23.47 -29.68
N GLN A 17 -44.43 -22.28 -29.11
CA GLN A 17 -44.48 -21.03 -29.82
C GLN A 17 -43.13 -20.98 -30.55
N GLN A 18 -43.13 -21.28 -31.85
CA GLN A 18 -42.01 -21.00 -32.72
C GLN A 18 -41.78 -19.48 -32.65
N GLN A 19 -40.96 -19.05 -31.70
CA GLN A 19 -40.42 -17.72 -31.69
C GLN A 19 -39.51 -17.63 -32.91
N PRO A 20 -39.61 -16.57 -33.73
CA PRO A 20 -38.66 -16.37 -34.82
C PRO A 20 -37.24 -16.41 -34.26
N PRO A 21 -36.25 -16.90 -35.04
CA PRO A 21 -34.87 -16.98 -34.57
C PRO A 21 -34.45 -15.60 -34.08
N ARG A 22 -34.11 -15.51 -32.79
CA ARG A 22 -33.59 -14.27 -32.21
C ARG A 22 -32.31 -13.92 -33.00
N PRO A 23 -32.16 -12.67 -33.48
CA PRO A 23 -30.91 -12.27 -34.12
C PRO A 23 -29.75 -12.52 -33.14
N PRO A 24 -28.57 -12.91 -33.63
CA PRO A 24 -27.42 -13.16 -32.78
C PRO A 24 -27.15 -11.91 -31.94
N ALA A 25 -27.01 -12.09 -30.63
CA ALA A 25 -26.66 -11.00 -29.73
C ALA A 25 -25.36 -10.34 -30.23
N PRO A 26 -25.26 -9.00 -30.21
CA PRO A 26 -24.02 -8.33 -30.56
C PRO A 26 -22.89 -8.86 -29.67
N PRO A 27 -21.66 -9.00 -30.20
CA PRO A 27 -20.53 -9.42 -29.38
C PRO A 27 -20.37 -8.44 -28.21
N PRO A 28 -20.05 -8.93 -27.00
CA PRO A 28 -19.82 -8.06 -25.86
C PRO A 28 -18.78 -7.00 -26.24
N PRO A 29 -18.94 -5.74 -25.77
CA PRO A 29 -17.98 -4.69 -26.07
C PRO A 29 -16.58 -5.18 -25.70
N ARG A 30 -15.68 -5.11 -26.69
CA ARG A 30 -14.29 -5.57 -26.59
C ARG A 30 -13.68 -4.98 -25.32
N GLY A 31 -13.23 -5.87 -24.44
CA GLY A 31 -12.97 -5.66 -23.01
C GLY A 31 -12.64 -4.23 -22.59
N THR A 32 -13.46 -3.68 -21.70
CA THR A 32 -12.98 -2.60 -20.84
C THR A 32 -11.70 -3.11 -20.15
N PRO A 33 -10.57 -2.39 -20.25
CA PRO A 33 -9.36 -2.82 -19.55
C PRO A 33 -9.72 -2.95 -18.07
N PRO A 34 -9.25 -4.01 -17.37
CA PRO A 34 -9.53 -4.16 -15.96
C PRO A 34 -9.09 -2.87 -15.28
N ARG A 35 -10.05 -2.25 -14.58
CA ARG A 35 -9.86 -1.01 -13.86
C ARG A 35 -8.67 -1.25 -12.93
N ARG A 36 -7.50 -0.71 -13.27
CA ARG A 36 -6.29 -0.86 -12.45
C ARG A 36 -6.71 -0.44 -11.05
N HIS A 37 -6.68 -1.38 -10.10
CA HIS A 37 -6.91 -1.05 -8.70
C HIS A 37 -5.88 0.03 -8.37
N SER A 38 -6.34 1.28 -8.21
CA SER A 38 -5.46 2.35 -7.77
C SER A 38 -5.11 2.01 -6.34
N PHE A 39 -3.90 1.51 -6.14
CA PHE A 39 -3.38 1.28 -4.80
C PHE A 39 -3.28 2.67 -4.14
N ARG A 40 -4.17 2.95 -3.19
CA ARG A 40 -4.12 4.20 -2.43
C ARG A 40 -3.08 4.05 -1.34
N LYS A 41 -2.02 4.85 -1.43
CA LYS A 41 -1.00 4.95 -0.39
C LYS A 41 -1.55 5.77 0.78
N HIS A 42 -1.32 5.29 2.00
CA HIS A 42 -1.70 5.98 3.24
C HIS A 42 -0.45 6.47 3.96
N LEU A 43 -0.51 7.68 4.51
CA LEU A 43 0.53 8.25 5.37
C LEU A 43 -0.07 8.51 6.74
N TYR A 44 0.52 7.92 7.78
CA TYR A 44 0.13 8.11 9.17
C TYR A 44 1.18 8.96 9.89
N LEU A 45 0.78 10.13 10.37
CA LEU A 45 1.65 10.98 11.20
C LEU A 45 1.26 10.82 12.67
N LEU A 46 2.11 10.14 13.44
CA LEU A 46 1.87 9.90 14.86
C LEU A 46 2.49 11.03 15.70
N ARG A 47 1.66 11.71 16.51
CA ARG A 47 2.06 12.82 17.38
C ARG A 47 1.56 12.61 18.80
N GLY A 48 2.30 13.08 19.81
CA GLY A 48 1.93 12.94 21.23
C GLY A 48 3.13 13.01 22.16
N LEU A 49 2.86 13.10 23.47
CA LEU A 49 3.89 13.13 24.53
C LEU A 49 4.81 11.90 24.50
N PRO A 50 6.05 12.00 25.03
CA PRO A 50 6.88 10.83 25.28
C PRO A 50 6.11 9.78 26.11
N GLY A 51 6.26 8.50 25.79
CA GLY A 51 5.55 7.41 26.48
C GLY A 51 4.09 7.19 26.09
N SER A 52 3.49 8.03 25.23
CA SER A 52 2.09 7.87 24.80
C SER A 52 1.81 6.68 23.87
N GLY A 53 2.79 5.79 23.63
CA GLY A 53 2.63 4.59 22.81
C GLY A 53 2.73 4.80 21.29
N LYS A 54 3.29 5.91 20.80
CA LYS A 54 3.46 6.15 19.34
C LYS A 54 4.17 5.00 18.62
N THR A 55 5.31 4.57 19.16
CA THR A 55 6.09 3.45 18.61
C THR A 55 5.31 2.14 18.68
N THR A 56 4.55 1.92 19.76
CA THR A 56 3.68 0.76 19.90
C THR A 56 2.62 0.71 18.80
N LEU A 57 1.93 1.82 18.55
CA LEU A 57 0.93 1.92 17.49
C LEU A 57 1.54 1.77 16.09
N ALA A 58 2.72 2.37 15.85
CA ALA A 58 3.43 2.21 14.58
C ALA A 58 3.76 0.73 14.28
N ARG A 59 4.23 -0.01 15.29
CA ARG A 59 4.54 -1.45 15.16
C ARG A 59 3.28 -2.29 14.96
N GLN A 60 2.17 -1.94 15.61
CA GLN A 60 0.88 -2.60 15.37
C GLN A 60 0.42 -2.39 13.93
N LEU A 61 0.50 -1.17 13.40
CA LEU A 61 0.18 -0.89 12.00
C LEU A 61 1.10 -1.66 11.04
N GLN A 62 2.39 -1.79 11.35
CA GLN A 62 3.31 -2.59 10.53
C GLN A 62 2.99 -4.09 10.57
N HIS A 63 2.53 -4.61 11.72
CA HIS A 63 2.07 -5.99 11.83
C HIS A 63 0.84 -6.23 10.95
N ASP A 64 -0.13 -5.32 10.97
CA ASP A 64 -1.38 -5.44 10.18
C ASP A 64 -1.15 -5.18 8.68
N PHE A 65 -0.18 -4.33 8.36
CA PHE A 65 0.21 -3.98 6.99
C PHE A 65 1.70 -4.32 6.78
N PRO A 66 2.05 -5.55 6.35
CA PRO A 66 3.45 -5.99 6.24
C PRO A 66 4.33 -5.16 5.28
N ARG A 67 3.73 -4.37 4.40
CA ARG A 67 4.42 -3.43 3.50
C ARG A 67 4.56 -2.01 4.07
N ALA A 68 4.05 -1.75 5.27
CA ALA A 68 4.18 -0.46 5.91
C ALA A 68 5.59 -0.28 6.48
N LEU A 69 6.13 0.92 6.25
CA LEU A 69 7.44 1.33 6.73
C LEU A 69 7.25 2.32 7.88
N ILE A 70 8.11 2.23 8.88
CA ILE A 70 8.12 3.14 10.03
C ILE A 70 9.32 4.05 9.87
N PHE A 71 9.07 5.36 9.97
CA PHE A 71 10.07 6.41 9.84
C PHE A 71 10.01 7.29 11.09
N SER A 72 11.06 7.24 11.91
CA SER A 72 11.16 8.05 13.14
C SER A 72 12.25 9.10 12.98
N THR A 73 11.96 10.34 13.34
CA THR A 73 12.99 11.39 13.42
C THR A 73 13.97 11.10 14.55
N ASP A 74 13.51 10.45 15.64
CA ASP A 74 14.36 10.06 16.77
C ASP A 74 15.52 9.14 16.36
N ASP A 75 15.38 8.37 15.28
CA ASP A 75 16.43 7.48 14.77
C ASP A 75 17.73 8.22 14.46
N PHE A 76 17.64 9.51 14.10
CA PHE A 76 18.79 10.34 13.77
C PHE A 76 19.72 10.62 14.97
N PHE A 77 19.18 10.56 16.18
CA PHE A 77 19.89 10.93 17.41
C PHE A 77 20.48 9.72 18.16
N PHE A 78 20.40 8.52 17.58
CA PHE A 78 21.07 7.34 18.12
C PHE A 78 22.49 7.22 17.57
N ARG A 79 23.46 7.08 18.47
CA ARG A 79 24.85 6.76 18.14
C ARG A 79 25.02 5.26 17.84
N GLU A 80 26.16 4.91 17.26
CA GLU A 80 26.52 3.51 16.95
C GLU A 80 26.62 2.62 18.19
N ASP A 81 26.97 3.22 19.33
CA ASP A 81 26.99 2.55 20.64
C ASP A 81 25.59 2.36 21.26
N GLY A 82 24.54 2.85 20.58
CA GLY A 82 23.15 2.81 21.03
C GLY A 82 22.75 3.92 21.98
N ALA A 83 23.63 4.88 22.30
CA ALA A 83 23.30 6.03 23.13
C ALA A 83 22.40 7.02 22.37
N TYR A 84 21.38 7.55 23.04
CA TYR A 84 20.51 8.59 22.50
C TYR A 84 21.00 9.97 22.94
N GLU A 85 21.34 10.83 21.99
CA GLU A 85 21.82 12.18 22.24
C GLU A 85 21.03 13.20 21.41
N PHE A 86 19.99 13.76 22.01
CA PHE A 86 19.18 14.78 21.36
C PHE A 86 19.89 16.12 21.33
N ASN A 87 20.06 16.68 20.13
CA ASN A 87 20.52 18.05 19.93
C ASN A 87 19.50 18.84 19.08
N PRO A 88 18.85 19.88 19.64
CA PRO A 88 17.83 20.66 18.92
C PRO A 88 18.38 21.39 17.70
N ASP A 89 19.68 21.71 17.66
CA ASP A 89 20.31 22.40 16.53
C ASP A 89 20.29 21.55 15.25
N PHE A 90 20.16 20.22 15.39
CA PHE A 90 20.11 19.27 14.29
C PHE A 90 18.69 18.75 13.99
N LEU A 91 17.67 19.33 14.63
CA LEU A 91 16.30 18.88 14.46
C LEU A 91 15.81 19.07 13.02
N GLU A 92 16.22 20.16 12.37
CA GLU A 92 15.89 20.43 10.97
C GLU A 92 16.49 19.37 10.04
N GLU A 93 17.77 19.06 10.18
CA GLU A 93 18.46 18.02 9.42
C GLU A 93 17.89 16.64 9.67
N ALA A 94 17.55 16.33 10.92
CA ALA A 94 16.89 15.07 11.29
C ALA A 94 15.54 14.92 10.58
N HIS A 95 14.77 16.01 10.49
CA HIS A 95 13.52 16.03 9.74
C HIS A 95 13.75 15.85 8.24
N GLU A 96 14.69 16.56 7.63
CA GLU A 96 15.00 16.39 6.21
C GLU A 96 15.44 14.97 5.87
N TRP A 97 16.32 14.40 6.69
CA TRP A 97 16.81 13.03 6.54
C TRP A 97 15.65 12.03 6.57
N ASN A 98 14.76 12.16 7.55
CA ASN A 98 13.62 11.25 7.70
C ASN A 98 12.62 11.40 6.53
N GLN A 99 12.41 12.62 6.03
CA GLN A 99 11.59 12.86 4.84
C GLN A 99 12.19 12.26 3.57
N LYS A 100 13.52 12.42 3.37
CA LYS A 100 14.24 11.82 2.24
C LYS A 100 14.09 10.30 2.21
N ARG A 101 14.18 9.62 3.37
CA ARG A 101 13.92 8.17 3.49
C ARG A 101 12.52 7.81 3.00
N GLY A 102 11.48 8.45 3.55
CA GLY A 102 10.09 8.18 3.17
C GLY A 102 9.76 8.46 1.69
N ILE A 103 10.40 9.48 1.08
CA ILE A 103 10.24 9.78 -0.34
C ILE A 103 11.01 8.79 -1.22
N SER A 104 12.23 8.40 -0.83
CA SER A 104 13.05 7.46 -1.60
C SER A 104 12.42 6.06 -1.69
N ASP A 105 11.76 5.60 -0.63
CA ASP A 105 11.07 4.31 -0.66
C ASP A 105 9.78 4.38 -1.48
N ARG A 106 9.13 5.55 -1.55
CA ARG A 106 7.98 5.76 -2.46
C ARG A 106 8.37 5.52 -3.93
N THR A 107 9.60 5.84 -4.34
CA THR A 107 10.04 5.75 -5.74
C THR A 107 10.53 4.35 -6.13
N LYS A 108 11.09 3.57 -5.20
CA LYS A 108 11.52 2.18 -5.45
C LYS A 108 10.35 1.26 -5.82
N GLU A 109 9.19 1.41 -5.17
CA GLU A 109 7.99 0.60 -5.46
C GLU A 109 7.38 0.86 -6.85
N SER A 110 7.52 2.08 -7.39
CA SER A 110 6.99 2.42 -8.72
C SER A 110 7.83 1.88 -9.88
N PHE A 111 9.12 1.58 -9.64
CA PHE A 111 10.04 1.12 -10.69
C PHE A 111 9.99 -0.40 -10.90
N GLN A 112 9.71 -1.21 -9.88
CA GLN A 112 9.64 -2.67 -10.02
C GLN A 112 8.43 -3.17 -10.84
N ALA A 113 7.45 -2.32 -11.15
CA ALA A 113 6.32 -2.68 -12.02
C ALA A 113 6.63 -2.57 -13.53
N GLY A 114 7.84 -2.13 -13.91
CA GLY A 114 8.28 -2.05 -15.31
C GLY A 114 9.60 -2.78 -15.51
N ASN A 115 9.58 -3.90 -16.23
CA ASN A 115 10.78 -4.63 -16.64
C ASN A 115 11.80 -3.70 -17.34
N GLY A 116 13.07 -3.73 -16.91
CA GLY A 116 14.16 -3.10 -17.64
C GLY A 116 15.43 -2.95 -16.82
N HIS A 117 16.49 -3.62 -17.25
CA HIS A 117 17.83 -3.59 -16.68
C HIS A 117 18.33 -2.17 -16.36
N GLY A 118 18.63 -1.93 -15.09
CA GLY A 118 19.30 -0.72 -14.62
C GLY A 118 19.93 -0.97 -13.27
N SER A 119 21.20 -1.36 -13.25
CA SER A 119 22.00 -1.41 -12.03
C SER A 119 22.21 0.01 -11.54
N PHE A 120 21.47 0.43 -10.51
CA PHE A 120 21.75 1.68 -9.82
C PHE A 120 22.40 1.35 -8.47
N GLN A 121 23.66 1.75 -8.34
CA GLN A 121 24.43 1.67 -7.09
C GLN A 121 23.65 2.38 -5.99
N ALA A 122 23.20 1.61 -5.00
CA ALA A 122 22.87 2.15 -3.69
C ALA A 122 24.14 2.83 -3.19
N ARG A 123 24.17 4.17 -3.17
CA ARG A 123 25.19 4.90 -2.42
C ARG A 123 24.78 4.79 -0.95
N ASN A 124 25.67 4.17 -0.19
CA ASN A 124 25.47 3.64 1.15
C ASN A 124 25.04 4.72 2.15
N GLU A 125 24.09 4.37 3.02
CA GLU A 125 23.69 5.16 4.20
C GLU A 125 24.88 5.43 5.15
N GLU A 126 25.89 4.55 5.09
CA GLU A 126 27.17 4.62 5.80
C GLU A 126 27.94 5.94 5.55
N THR A 127 27.94 6.45 4.31
CA THR A 127 28.65 7.70 3.97
C THR A 127 28.00 8.95 4.58
N PHE A 128 26.69 8.88 4.88
CA PHE A 128 25.98 9.99 5.53
C PHE A 128 26.27 10.03 7.03
N MET A 129 26.29 8.88 7.70
CA MET A 129 26.65 8.79 9.12
C MET A 129 28.10 9.22 9.35
N GLU A 130 29.03 8.77 8.49
CA GLU A 130 30.44 9.19 8.55
C GLU A 130 30.62 10.71 8.31
N SER A 131 29.76 11.32 7.48
CA SER A 131 29.76 12.77 7.27
C SER A 131 29.21 13.55 8.47
N GLN A 132 28.27 12.96 9.23
CA GLN A 132 27.79 13.56 10.47
C GLN A 132 28.84 13.43 11.57
N GLU A 133 29.47 12.26 11.72
CA GLU A 133 30.48 12.01 12.76
C GLU A 133 31.64 13.01 12.70
N ARG A 134 32.11 13.35 11.50
CA ARG A 134 33.11 14.43 11.28
C ARG A 134 32.62 15.84 11.64
N LYS A 135 31.32 16.08 11.65
CA LYS A 135 30.71 17.36 12.03
C LYS A 135 30.52 17.49 13.55
N TYR A 136 30.59 16.38 14.30
CA TYR A 136 30.48 16.34 15.76
C TYR A 136 31.83 16.19 16.48
N THR A 137 32.95 16.10 15.75
CA THR A 137 34.31 15.97 16.33
C THR A 137 35.18 17.25 16.27
N GLU A 138 34.62 18.39 15.84
CA GLU A 138 35.27 19.72 15.92
C GLU A 138 34.61 20.65 16.95
#